data_AF-A0A140STL5-F1
#
_entry.id   AF-A0A140STL5-F1
#
_cell.length_a   1.000
_cell.length_b   1.000
_cell.length_c   1.000
_cell.angle_alpha   90.00
_cell.angle_beta   90.00
_cell.angle_gamma   90.00
#
_symmetry.space_group_name_H-M   'P 1'
#
loop_
_entity.id
_entity.type
_entity.pdbx_description
1 polymer ?
#
loop_
_entity_poly.entity_id
_entity_poly.type
_entity_poly.pdbx_seq_one_letter_code
_entity_poly.pdbx_strand_id
1 'polypeptide(L)'
;MIISVIMFKMNVGLMAFAVGSILVLLGAGDEKKAISKIPWNVILLVLGVGVLMNIVSLSGGITLMAEGMTKIMTPKTAPSIMAVSASVMSFFSSGLGVVFPTLIPTSSIIADNLGISHYAKELVAMVTVGGTFTGISPISTTGALIMSAVISDEKVKDKFPQNKLFLELVFWAFFTIILEVILAYLGIYKLFF
;
A
#
# COMPACT_ATOMS: atom_id res chain seq x y z
N MET A 1 4.47 -14.61 -19.79
CA MET A 1 3.86 -13.53 -18.99
C MET A 1 4.84 -12.39 -18.71
N ILE A 2 5.96 -12.61 -17.99
CA ILE A 2 6.90 -11.55 -17.58
C ILE A 2 7.43 -10.75 -18.78
N ILE A 3 7.97 -11.42 -19.80
CA ILE A 3 8.48 -10.76 -21.03
C ILE A 3 7.36 -9.93 -21.68
N SER A 4 6.14 -10.48 -21.75
CA SER A 4 4.99 -9.81 -22.35
C SER A 4 4.59 -8.53 -21.64
N VAL A 5 4.57 -8.55 -20.32
CA VAL A 5 4.20 -7.38 -19.50
C VAL A 5 5.31 -6.32 -19.53
N ILE A 6 6.58 -6.71 -19.44
CA ILE A 6 7.69 -5.77 -19.34
C ILE A 6 8.06 -5.18 -20.71
N MET A 7 8.24 -6.02 -21.73
CA MET A 7 8.74 -5.58 -23.05
C MET A 7 7.62 -4.98 -23.90
N PHE A 8 6.44 -5.61 -23.89
CA PHE A 8 5.31 -5.20 -24.73
C PHE A 8 4.27 -4.37 -23.96
N LYS A 9 4.53 -4.05 -22.68
CA LYS A 9 3.64 -3.23 -21.83
C LYS A 9 2.19 -3.73 -21.79
N MET A 10 2.00 -5.04 -21.94
CA MET A 10 0.66 -5.63 -21.97
C MET A 10 0.02 -5.59 -20.57
N ASN A 11 -1.30 -5.45 -20.53
CA ASN A 11 -2.05 -5.47 -19.27
C ASN A 11 -1.81 -6.79 -18.52
N VAL A 12 -1.34 -6.69 -17.27
CA VAL A 12 -0.96 -7.85 -16.46
C VAL A 12 -2.13 -8.78 -16.16
N GLY A 13 -3.33 -8.22 -15.91
CA GLY A 13 -4.53 -9.00 -15.63
C GLY A 13 -4.98 -9.79 -16.86
N LEU A 14 -5.06 -9.12 -18.01
CA LEU A 14 -5.39 -9.78 -19.28
C LEU A 14 -4.38 -10.88 -19.62
N MET A 15 -3.08 -10.61 -19.45
CA MET A 15 -2.04 -11.61 -19.69
C MET A 15 -2.07 -12.76 -18.69
N ALA A 16 -2.42 -12.51 -17.43
CA ALA A 16 -2.60 -13.57 -16.43
C ALA A 16 -3.76 -14.50 -16.81
N PHE A 17 -4.91 -13.94 -17.23
CA PHE A 17 -6.02 -14.75 -17.72
C PHE A 17 -5.68 -15.50 -19.01
N ALA A 18 -5.07 -14.83 -19.99
CA ALA A 18 -4.72 -15.47 -21.26
C ALA A 18 -3.73 -16.64 -21.08
N VAL A 19 -2.65 -16.43 -20.32
CA VAL A 19 -1.69 -17.49 -20.01
C VAL A 19 -2.34 -18.59 -19.17
N GLY A 20 -3.16 -18.23 -18.18
CA GLY A 20 -3.91 -19.19 -17.37
C GLY A 20 -4.82 -20.08 -18.23
N SER A 21 -5.59 -19.49 -19.13
CA SER A 21 -6.45 -20.22 -20.08
C SER A 21 -5.66 -21.16 -20.99
N ILE A 22 -4.52 -20.70 -21.53
CA ILE A 22 -3.65 -21.56 -22.37
C ILE A 22 -3.12 -22.75 -21.56
N LEU A 23 -2.66 -22.53 -20.33
CA LEU A 23 -2.15 -23.60 -19.47
C LEU A 23 -3.24 -24.62 -19.11
N VAL A 24 -4.47 -24.17 -18.90
CA VAL A 24 -5.64 -25.03 -18.69
C VAL A 24 -5.91 -25.88 -19.93
N LEU A 25 -5.94 -25.27 -21.13
CA LEU A 25 -6.15 -25.99 -22.39
C LEU A 25 -5.05 -27.03 -22.68
N LEU A 26 -3.82 -26.75 -22.25
CA LEU A 26 -2.69 -27.68 -22.37
C LEU A 26 -2.68 -28.77 -21.29
N GLY A 27 -3.64 -28.78 -20.36
CA GLY A 27 -3.70 -29.74 -19.26
C GLY A 27 -2.54 -29.61 -18.26
N ALA A 28 -1.88 -28.46 -18.20
CA ALA A 28 -0.68 -28.24 -17.39
C ALA A 28 -0.97 -28.10 -15.87
N GLY A 29 -2.23 -28.17 -15.46
CA GLY A 29 -2.62 -28.06 -14.06
C GLY A 29 -4.09 -28.39 -13.79
N ASP A 30 -4.43 -28.50 -12.52
CA ASP A 30 -5.79 -28.73 -12.03
C ASP A 30 -6.54 -27.40 -11.95
N GLU A 31 -7.55 -27.23 -12.80
CA GLU A 31 -8.40 -26.04 -12.89
C GLU A 31 -9.04 -25.67 -11.56
N LYS A 32 -9.58 -26.65 -10.82
CA LYS A 32 -10.26 -26.40 -9.55
C LYS A 32 -9.29 -25.89 -8.50
N LYS A 33 -8.09 -26.49 -8.43
CA LYS A 33 -7.02 -26.02 -7.54
C LYS A 33 -6.49 -24.64 -7.93
N ALA A 34 -6.44 -24.32 -9.23
CA ALA A 34 -6.04 -23.01 -9.69
C ALA A 34 -7.06 -21.94 -9.29
N ILE A 35 -8.36 -22.19 -9.53
CA ILE A 35 -9.46 -21.28 -9.18
C ILE A 35 -9.56 -21.09 -7.66
N SER A 36 -9.37 -22.15 -6.87
CA SER A 36 -9.42 -22.06 -5.41
C SER A 36 -8.28 -21.24 -4.81
N LYS A 37 -7.18 -21.04 -5.54
CA LYS A 37 -6.04 -20.20 -5.12
C LYS A 37 -6.20 -18.72 -5.49
N ILE A 38 -7.23 -18.36 -6.27
CA ILE A 38 -7.52 -16.96 -6.57
C ILE A 38 -7.92 -16.26 -5.25
N PRO A 39 -7.31 -15.11 -4.91
CA PRO A 39 -7.59 -14.41 -3.65
C PRO A 39 -8.93 -13.64 -3.73
N TRP A 40 -10.05 -14.36 -3.75
CA TRP A 40 -11.41 -13.79 -3.88
C TRP A 40 -11.71 -12.70 -2.84
N ASN A 41 -11.27 -12.89 -1.60
CA ASN A 41 -11.44 -11.91 -0.53
C ASN A 41 -10.74 -10.58 -0.84
N VAL A 42 -9.56 -10.63 -1.48
CA VAL A 42 -8.81 -9.43 -1.88
C VAL A 42 -9.53 -8.71 -3.03
N ILE A 43 -10.08 -9.46 -3.99
CA ILE A 43 -10.86 -8.89 -5.10
C ILE A 43 -12.10 -8.17 -4.55
N LEU A 44 -12.86 -8.82 -3.67
CA LEU A 44 -14.04 -8.24 -3.03
C LEU A 44 -13.71 -7.00 -2.20
N LEU A 45 -12.60 -7.02 -1.47
CA LEU A 45 -12.13 -5.87 -0.70
C LEU A 45 -11.83 -4.66 -1.61
N VAL A 46 -11.06 -4.85 -2.67
CA VAL A 46 -10.69 -3.76 -3.61
C VAL A 46 -11.93 -3.17 -4.28
N LEU A 47 -12.87 -4.02 -4.70
CA LEU A 47 -14.14 -3.57 -5.28
C LEU A 47 -14.99 -2.79 -4.25
N GLY A 48 -15.14 -3.33 -3.04
CA GLY A 48 -15.91 -2.70 -1.98
C GLY A 48 -15.34 -1.33 -1.58
N VAL A 49 -14.02 -1.24 -1.42
CA VAL A 49 -13.35 0.04 -1.14
C VAL A 49 -13.50 1.01 -2.31
N GLY A 50 -13.42 0.53 -3.56
CA GLY A 50 -13.68 1.36 -4.74
C GLY A 50 -15.08 2.00 -4.73
N VAL A 51 -16.11 1.22 -4.37
CA VAL A 51 -17.49 1.72 -4.24
C VAL A 51 -17.60 2.74 -3.11
N LEU A 52 -17.04 2.44 -1.93
CA LEU A 52 -17.06 3.38 -0.80
C LEU A 52 -16.30 4.67 -1.12
N MET A 53 -15.13 4.59 -1.75
CA MET A 53 -14.36 5.77 -2.16
C MET A 53 -15.10 6.59 -3.22
N ASN A 54 -15.85 5.96 -4.11
CA ASN A 54 -16.71 6.67 -5.05
C ASN A 54 -17.81 7.46 -4.32
N ILE A 55 -18.44 6.87 -3.31
CA ILE A 55 -19.43 7.56 -2.47
C ILE A 55 -18.78 8.75 -1.73
N VAL A 56 -17.60 8.56 -1.13
CA VAL A 56 -16.85 9.62 -0.43
C VAL A 56 -16.43 10.74 -1.39
N SER A 57 -16.10 10.40 -2.63
CA SER A 57 -15.83 11.39 -3.68
C SER A 57 -17.06 12.20 -4.03
N LEU A 58 -18.20 11.54 -4.27
CA LEU A 58 -19.46 12.19 -4.64
C LEU A 58 -20.04 13.05 -3.51
N SER A 59 -19.80 12.67 -2.25
CA SER A 59 -20.23 13.45 -1.08
C SER A 59 -19.34 14.67 -0.78
N GLY A 60 -18.24 14.86 -1.52
CA GLY A 60 -17.24 15.90 -1.24
C GLY A 60 -16.32 15.59 -0.06
N GLY A 61 -16.37 14.37 0.49
CA GLY A 61 -15.58 13.96 1.64
C GLY A 61 -14.07 13.98 1.40
N ILE A 62 -13.62 13.68 0.17
CA ILE A 62 -12.19 13.76 -0.20
C ILE A 62 -11.69 15.20 -0.08
N THR A 63 -12.47 16.17 -0.57
CA THR A 63 -12.14 17.59 -0.48
C THR A 63 -12.08 18.04 0.98
N LEU A 64 -13.09 17.68 1.78
CA LEU A 64 -13.13 18.00 3.22
C LEU A 64 -11.92 17.43 3.97
N MET A 65 -11.52 16.19 3.67
CA MET A 65 -10.32 15.58 4.25
C MET A 65 -9.06 16.34 3.84
N ALA A 66 -8.90 16.63 2.54
CA ALA A 66 -7.75 17.36 2.02
C ALA A 66 -7.63 18.78 2.63
N GLU A 67 -8.74 19.52 2.73
CA GLU A 67 -8.78 20.83 3.38
C GLU A 67 -8.43 20.74 4.87
N GLY A 68 -8.96 19.74 5.58
CA GLY A 68 -8.65 19.48 6.98
C GLY A 68 -7.16 19.23 7.20
N MET A 69 -6.55 18.40 6.35
CA MET A 69 -5.11 18.15 6.38
C MET A 69 -4.31 19.42 6.04
N THR A 70 -4.76 20.19 5.04
CA THR A 70 -4.05 21.39 4.57
C THR A 70 -3.93 22.45 5.67
N LYS A 71 -4.91 22.56 6.58
CA LYS A 71 -4.89 23.54 7.69
C LYS A 71 -3.68 23.44 8.62
N ILE A 72 -3.05 22.26 8.70
CA ILE A 72 -1.86 22.02 9.53
C ILE A 72 -0.58 21.82 8.71
N MET A 73 -0.68 21.95 7.38
CA MET A 73 0.42 21.73 6.46
C MET A 73 1.01 23.06 5.99
N THR A 74 2.30 22.99 5.64
CA THR A 74 3.00 23.99 4.85
C THR A 74 3.60 23.30 3.62
N PRO A 75 4.03 24.03 2.58
CA PRO A 75 4.74 23.45 1.43
C PRO A 75 5.92 22.54 1.81
N LYS A 76 6.58 22.83 2.93
CA LYS A 76 7.72 22.05 3.43
C LYS A 76 7.29 20.80 4.21
N THR A 77 6.20 20.89 4.98
CA THR A 77 5.77 19.80 5.88
C THR A 77 4.76 18.85 5.25
N ALA A 78 4.12 19.23 4.14
CA ALA A 78 3.13 18.40 3.47
C ALA A 78 3.62 16.98 3.12
N PRO A 79 4.82 16.77 2.53
CA PRO A 79 5.32 15.42 2.25
C PRO A 79 5.46 14.57 3.52
N SER A 80 6.00 15.14 4.60
CA SER A 80 6.15 14.47 5.89
C SER A 80 4.82 14.11 6.54
N ILE A 81 3.84 15.02 6.50
CA ILE A 81 2.51 14.75 7.07
C ILE A 81 1.78 13.68 6.25
N MET A 82 1.88 13.71 4.92
CA MET A 82 1.34 12.65 4.06
C MET A 82 1.98 11.30 4.35
N ALA A 83 3.31 11.26 4.52
CA ALA A 83 4.03 10.05 4.92
C ALA A 83 3.54 9.54 6.29
N VAL A 84 3.54 10.37 7.35
CA VAL A 84 3.03 9.97 8.67
C VAL A 84 1.61 9.43 8.58
N SER A 85 0.70 10.15 7.93
CA SER A 85 -0.70 9.75 7.82
C SER A 85 -0.83 8.39 7.13
N ALA A 86 -0.12 8.19 6.02
CA ALA A 86 -0.12 6.93 5.30
C ALA A 86 0.49 5.79 6.13
N SER A 87 1.61 6.03 6.80
CA SER A 87 2.32 5.04 7.60
C SER A 87 1.54 4.62 8.84
N VAL A 88 0.88 5.56 9.53
CA VAL A 88 0.01 5.27 10.67
C VAL A 88 -1.22 4.47 10.23
N MET A 89 -1.87 4.84 9.12
CA MET A 89 -2.99 4.05 8.61
C MET A 89 -2.54 2.64 8.20
N SER A 90 -1.41 2.51 7.51
CA SER A 90 -0.87 1.23 7.06
C SER A 90 -0.44 0.32 8.22
N PHE A 91 0.08 0.89 9.31
CA PHE A 91 0.46 0.15 10.51
C PHE A 91 -0.69 -0.73 11.06
N PHE A 92 -1.94 -0.28 10.91
CA PHE A 92 -3.14 -1.00 11.38
C PHE A 92 -3.97 -1.63 10.26
N SER A 93 -3.66 -1.36 8.98
CA SER A 93 -4.55 -1.72 7.88
C SER A 93 -3.79 -2.29 6.68
N SER A 94 -4.36 -2.14 5.47
CA SER A 94 -3.76 -2.56 4.20
C SER A 94 -3.40 -1.33 3.38
N GLY A 95 -2.14 -1.23 2.95
CA GLY A 95 -1.69 -0.18 2.02
C GLY A 95 -2.54 -0.13 0.75
N LEU A 96 -2.59 -1.26 0.04
CA LEU A 96 -3.35 -1.41 -1.21
C LEU A 96 -4.86 -1.29 -1.00
N GLY A 97 -5.37 -1.88 0.08
CA GLY A 97 -6.80 -1.96 0.33
C GLY A 97 -7.41 -0.69 0.89
N VAL A 98 -6.68 0.10 1.69
CA VAL A 98 -7.26 1.21 2.46
C VAL A 98 -6.47 2.50 2.27
N VAL A 99 -5.16 2.47 2.44
CA VAL A 99 -4.34 3.70 2.46
C VAL A 99 -4.31 4.38 1.11
N PHE A 100 -4.02 3.63 0.05
CA PHE A 100 -3.88 4.21 -1.30
C PHE A 100 -5.21 4.75 -1.83
N PRO A 101 -6.34 4.01 -1.74
CA PRO A 101 -7.62 4.56 -2.17
C PRO A 101 -8.04 5.80 -1.38
N THR A 102 -7.64 5.90 -0.10
CA THR A 102 -8.03 7.02 0.76
C THR A 102 -7.17 8.28 0.56
N LEU A 103 -5.83 8.15 0.56
CA LEU A 103 -4.91 9.30 0.62
C LEU A 103 -4.35 9.73 -0.75
N ILE A 104 -4.32 8.85 -1.76
CA ILE A 104 -3.88 9.28 -3.10
C ILE A 104 -4.81 10.37 -3.67
N PRO A 105 -6.16 10.25 -3.57
CA PRO A 105 -7.04 11.28 -4.10
C PRO A 105 -6.90 12.65 -3.42
N THR A 106 -6.46 12.71 -2.16
CA THR A 106 -6.26 13.99 -1.45
C THR A 106 -5.00 14.74 -1.90
N SER A 107 -4.03 14.02 -2.50
CA SER A 107 -2.70 14.56 -2.80
C SER A 107 -2.75 15.76 -3.76
N SER A 108 -3.55 15.69 -4.83
CA SER A 108 -3.68 16.80 -5.78
C SER A 108 -4.35 18.03 -5.14
N ILE A 109 -5.40 17.82 -4.36
CA ILE A 109 -6.15 18.90 -3.70
C ILE A 109 -5.25 19.62 -2.68
N ILE A 110 -4.50 18.86 -1.89
CA ILE A 110 -3.53 19.41 -0.93
C ILE A 110 -2.45 20.21 -1.67
N ALA A 111 -1.94 19.68 -2.79
CA ALA A 111 -0.91 20.36 -3.57
C ALA A 111 -1.41 21.71 -4.12
N ASP A 112 -2.65 21.74 -4.63
CA ASP A 112 -3.28 22.96 -5.15
C ASP A 112 -3.52 23.99 -4.04
N ASN A 113 -4.08 23.55 -2.91
CA ASN A 113 -4.36 24.45 -1.77
C ASN A 113 -3.09 25.09 -1.19
N LEU A 114 -1.95 24.40 -1.28
CA LEU A 114 -0.65 24.89 -0.80
C LEU A 114 0.17 25.62 -1.88
N GLY A 115 -0.34 25.76 -3.11
CA GLY A 115 0.37 26.39 -4.22
C GLY A 115 1.58 25.59 -4.73
N ILE A 116 1.60 24.28 -4.51
CA ILE A 116 2.68 23.35 -4.86
C ILE A 116 2.22 22.27 -5.85
N SER A 117 1.32 22.57 -6.77
CA SER A 117 0.75 21.60 -7.74
C SER A 117 1.80 20.79 -8.50
N HIS A 118 2.99 21.36 -8.73
CA HIS A 118 4.13 20.67 -9.36
C HIS A 118 4.68 19.50 -8.52
N TYR A 119 4.50 19.53 -7.20
CA TYR A 119 4.89 18.48 -6.26
C TYR A 119 3.75 17.50 -5.92
N ALA A 120 2.62 17.51 -6.62
CA ALA A 120 1.53 16.55 -6.37
C ALA A 120 1.99 15.08 -6.47
N LYS A 121 2.93 14.80 -7.39
CA LYS A 121 3.56 13.47 -7.54
C LYS A 121 4.37 13.05 -6.32
N GLU A 122 5.06 14.00 -5.67
CA GLU A 122 5.81 13.76 -4.44
C GLU A 122 4.84 13.35 -3.31
N LEU A 123 3.70 14.04 -3.18
CA LEU A 123 2.70 13.70 -2.17
C LEU A 123 2.12 12.29 -2.38
N VAL A 124 1.82 11.91 -3.63
CA VAL A 124 1.41 10.54 -3.98
C VAL A 124 2.52 9.53 -3.66
N ALA A 125 3.77 9.87 -3.93
CA ALA A 125 4.91 9.02 -3.58
C ALA A 125 5.00 8.83 -2.06
N MET A 126 4.75 9.88 -1.26
CA MET A 126 4.75 9.79 0.22
C MET A 126 3.64 8.91 0.76
N VAL A 127 2.47 8.94 0.13
CA VAL A 127 1.41 7.97 0.43
C VAL A 127 1.85 6.55 0.12
N THR A 128 2.51 6.36 -1.02
CA THR A 128 2.94 5.03 -1.49
C THR A 128 4.04 4.45 -0.62
N VAL A 129 5.06 5.25 -0.29
CA VAL A 129 6.16 4.88 0.61
C VAL A 129 5.60 4.55 1.98
N GLY A 130 4.89 5.49 2.60
CA GLY A 130 4.37 5.31 3.95
C GLY A 130 3.38 4.15 4.04
N GLY A 131 2.50 4.01 3.05
CA GLY A 131 1.52 2.94 3.00
C GLY A 131 2.09 1.54 2.67
N THR A 132 3.38 1.43 2.33
CA THR A 132 4.01 0.14 2.00
C THR A 132 4.94 -0.36 3.10
N PHE A 133 5.91 0.47 3.52
CA PHE A 133 6.98 0.00 4.42
C PHE A 133 6.50 -0.33 5.83
N THR A 134 5.53 0.43 6.36
CA THR A 134 4.92 0.11 7.66
C THR A 134 3.99 -1.08 7.65
N GLY A 135 3.68 -1.62 6.46
CA GLY A 135 2.92 -2.84 6.31
C GLY A 135 3.61 -4.07 6.91
N ILE A 136 4.84 -3.97 7.41
CA ILE A 136 5.50 -5.05 8.16
C ILE A 136 5.05 -5.15 9.62
N SER A 137 4.29 -4.17 10.12
CA SER A 137 3.73 -4.16 11.48
C SER A 137 3.02 -5.47 11.80
N PRO A 138 3.20 -6.07 12.99
CA PRO A 138 2.64 -7.41 13.30
C PRO A 138 1.10 -7.45 13.34
N ILE A 139 0.45 -6.29 13.45
CA ILE A 139 -1.00 -6.14 13.45
C ILE A 139 -1.58 -5.85 12.05
N SER A 140 -0.73 -5.64 11.06
CA SER A 140 -1.12 -5.50 9.66
C SER A 140 -1.20 -6.87 8.95
N THR A 141 -1.73 -6.89 7.73
CA THR A 141 -1.84 -8.13 6.94
C THR A 141 -0.49 -8.80 6.68
N THR A 142 0.54 -8.05 6.25
CA THR A 142 1.84 -8.66 5.91
C THR A 142 2.59 -9.09 7.16
N GLY A 143 2.56 -8.31 8.25
CA GLY A 143 3.17 -8.74 9.52
C GLY A 143 2.51 -9.98 10.11
N ALA A 144 1.17 -10.08 10.03
CA ALA A 144 0.45 -11.30 10.43
C ALA A 144 0.88 -12.52 9.59
N LEU A 145 1.06 -12.34 8.27
CA LEU A 145 1.58 -13.38 7.39
C LEU A 145 3.00 -13.80 7.79
N ILE A 146 3.90 -12.85 8.08
CA ILE A 146 5.27 -13.13 8.54
C ILE A 146 5.25 -13.97 9.82
N MET A 147 4.47 -13.54 10.83
CA MET A 147 4.35 -14.28 12.09
C MET A 147 3.77 -15.68 11.88
N SER A 148 2.73 -15.81 11.05
CA SER A 148 2.11 -17.11 10.75
C SER A 148 3.06 -18.06 10.03
N ALA A 149 3.89 -17.53 9.11
CA ALA A 149 4.87 -18.31 8.35
C ALA A 149 5.97 -18.85 9.28
N VAL A 150 6.46 -18.03 10.22
CA VAL A 150 7.48 -18.44 11.19
C VAL A 150 6.94 -19.48 12.19
N ILE A 151 5.72 -19.30 12.68
CA ILE A 151 5.10 -20.23 13.65
C ILE A 151 4.80 -21.58 13.00
N SER A 152 4.44 -21.58 11.72
CA SER A 152 4.10 -22.81 10.98
C SER A 152 5.32 -23.64 10.56
N ASP A 153 6.54 -23.10 10.64
CA ASP A 153 7.77 -23.79 10.28
C ASP A 153 8.49 -24.36 11.52
N GLU A 154 8.44 -25.70 11.67
CA GLU A 154 9.07 -26.41 12.79
C GLU A 154 10.58 -26.19 12.91
N LYS A 155 11.28 -25.84 11.82
CA LYS A 155 12.74 -25.61 11.85
C LYS A 155 13.11 -24.21 12.32
N VAL A 156 12.15 -23.28 12.29
CA VAL A 156 12.39 -21.85 12.48
C VAL A 156 11.68 -21.31 13.72
N LYS A 157 10.55 -21.91 14.14
CA LYS A 157 9.77 -21.47 15.30
C LYS A 157 10.58 -21.31 16.59
N ASP A 158 11.54 -22.22 16.85
CA ASP A 158 12.34 -22.20 18.08
C ASP A 158 13.46 -21.16 18.04
N LYS A 159 13.87 -20.72 16.84
CA LYS A 159 14.88 -19.68 16.64
C LYS A 159 14.31 -18.27 16.81
N PHE A 160 13.01 -18.09 16.54
CA PHE A 160 12.33 -16.79 16.60
C PHE A 160 11.12 -16.86 17.54
N PRO A 161 11.33 -16.68 18.85
CA PRO A 161 10.24 -16.63 19.81
C PRO A 161 9.20 -15.58 19.39
N GLN A 162 7.92 -15.95 19.41
CA GLN A 162 6.83 -15.11 18.90
C GLN A 162 6.82 -13.70 19.50
N ASN A 163 7.08 -13.56 20.81
CA ASN A 163 7.13 -12.26 21.49
C ASN A 163 8.30 -11.39 20.99
N LYS A 164 9.46 -12.01 20.70
CA LYS A 164 10.62 -11.28 20.17
C LYS A 164 10.37 -10.83 18.74
N LEU A 165 9.86 -11.73 17.90
CA LEU A 165 9.49 -11.41 16.51
C LEU A 165 8.44 -10.30 16.47
N PHE A 166 7.43 -10.36 17.33
CA PHE A 166 6.43 -9.29 17.44
C PHE A 166 7.09 -7.94 17.75
N LEU A 167 7.95 -7.88 18.77
CA LEU A 167 8.65 -6.65 19.17
C LEU A 167 9.60 -6.14 18.08
N GLU A 168 10.28 -7.05 17.36
CA GLU A 168 11.12 -6.69 16.22
C GLU A 168 10.30 -6.05 15.09
N LEU A 169 9.15 -6.63 14.74
CA LEU A 169 8.26 -6.06 13.71
C LEU A 169 7.69 -4.71 14.14
N VAL A 170 7.30 -4.55 15.41
CA VAL A 170 6.89 -3.24 15.96
C VAL A 170 8.02 -2.23 15.84
N PHE A 171 9.24 -2.60 16.26
CA PHE A 171 10.41 -1.74 16.19
C PHE A 171 10.69 -1.30 14.75
N TRP A 172 10.73 -2.24 13.81
CA TRP A 172 10.98 -1.94 12.39
C TRP A 172 9.88 -1.07 11.77
N ALA A 173 8.63 -1.29 12.14
CA ALA A 173 7.52 -0.45 11.69
C ALA A 173 7.66 0.99 12.21
N PHE A 174 7.96 1.21 13.50
CA PHE A 174 8.19 2.57 14.02
C PHE A 174 9.46 3.21 13.46
N PHE A 175 10.53 2.43 13.32
CA PHE A 175 11.79 2.89 12.73
C PHE A 175 11.59 3.40 11.30
N THR A 176 10.86 2.64 10.48
CA THR A 176 10.54 3.04 9.09
C THR A 176 9.66 4.29 9.03
N ILE A 177 8.64 4.42 9.90
CA ILE A 177 7.86 5.68 10.03
C ILE A 177 8.80 6.86 10.26
N ILE A 178 9.63 6.78 11.31
CA ILE A 178 10.49 7.91 11.70
C ILE A 178 11.47 8.25 10.58
N LEU A 179 12.08 7.22 9.98
CA LEU A 179 13.02 7.38 8.87
C LEU A 179 12.35 8.09 7.69
N GLU A 180 11.21 7.60 7.21
CA GLU A 180 10.49 8.18 6.07
C GLU A 180 10.11 9.63 6.28
N VAL A 181 9.66 9.97 7.49
CA VAL A 181 9.24 11.31 7.87
C VAL A 181 10.42 12.28 7.86
N ILE A 182 11.57 11.84 8.38
CA ILE A 182 12.82 12.60 8.34
C ILE A 182 13.27 12.79 6.88
N LEU A 183 13.30 11.73 6.08
CA LEU A 183 13.70 11.80 4.67
C LEU A 183 12.77 12.73 3.87
N ALA A 184 11.46 12.69 4.14
CA ALA A 184 10.46 13.57 3.57
C ALA A 184 10.66 15.03 3.98
N TYR A 185 10.97 15.27 5.26
CA TYR A 185 11.19 16.63 5.76
C TYR A 185 12.47 17.25 5.21
N LEU A 186 13.50 16.44 5.01
CA LEU A 186 14.76 16.84 4.36
C LEU A 186 14.59 17.05 2.84
N GLY A 187 13.46 16.68 2.25
CA GLY A 187 13.17 16.86 0.84
C GLY A 187 13.95 15.90 -0.07
N ILE A 188 14.40 14.75 0.45
CA ILE A 188 15.16 13.76 -0.34
C ILE A 188 14.30 13.23 -1.50
N TYR A 189 12.98 13.10 -1.29
CA TYR A 189 12.07 12.62 -2.32
C TYR A 189 11.87 13.61 -3.47
N LYS A 190 12.23 14.89 -3.30
CA LYS A 190 12.25 15.89 -4.38
C LYS A 190 13.32 15.60 -5.42
N LEU A 191 14.33 14.79 -5.11
CA LEU A 191 15.36 14.42 -6.10
C LEU A 191 14.82 13.51 -7.21
N PHE A 192 13.63 12.93 -7.02
CA PHE A 192 13.02 11.98 -7.95
C PHE A 192 11.89 12.59 -8.80
N PHE A 193 11.53 13.88 -8.58
CA PHE A 193 10.41 14.56 -9.26
C PHE A 193 10.78 16.00 -9.64
#